data_AF-E0Q7I5-F1
#
_entry.id   AF-E0Q7I5-F1
#
_cell.length_a   1.000
_cell.length_b   1.000
_cell.length_c   1.000
_cell.angle_alpha   90.00
_cell.angle_beta   90.00
_cell.angle_gamma   90.00
#
_symmetry.space_group_name_H-M   'P 1'
#
loop_
_entity.id
_entity.type
_entity.pdbx_description
1 polymer ?
#
loop_
_entity_poly.entity_id
_entity_poly.type
_entity_poly.pdbx_seq_one_letter_code
_entity_poly.pdbx_strand_id
1 'polypeptide(L)'
;MSDETKAWPKVGSPCKPTLNDKALYMLAAQLDDLEGLRKAQDNRIRILTTADVDSDGEKRGFGLTEDNPTVQNLLALQDGTKKLEHENILQLQRAMRKNPLWDWAKTQKGIGEKTLARLLAAIGDPYVNGSEQTVRSVSQLWAYCGLHTIPNPDGGENMAARRMKGMQANWSTVAKTRAYLIAEALVKSGVRKDENGERYALTEYGQLYIDRRNTTAITHPEWTPGHSQNDAMRILMKRLLRNLWRAARDIHEREDQ
;
A
#
# COMPACT_ATOMS: atom_id res chain seq x y z
N MET A 1 -13.30 -8.75 -40.99
CA MET A 1 -12.48 -9.92 -41.37
C MET A 1 -11.71 -10.34 -40.13
N SER A 2 -12.03 -11.54 -39.64
CA SER A 2 -11.49 -12.26 -38.46
C SER A 2 -11.23 -11.43 -37.21
N ASP A 3 -12.29 -11.27 -36.41
CA ASP A 3 -12.21 -11.09 -34.96
C ASP A 3 -11.70 -12.42 -34.39
N GLU A 4 -10.38 -12.64 -34.49
CA GLU A 4 -9.72 -13.76 -33.81
C GLU A 4 -9.92 -13.54 -32.33
N THR A 5 -10.66 -14.44 -31.70
CA THR A 5 -10.74 -14.58 -30.25
C THR A 5 -9.34 -14.87 -29.72
N LYS A 6 -8.55 -13.82 -29.50
CA LYS A 6 -7.18 -13.88 -28.96
C LYS A 6 -7.24 -14.67 -27.67
N ALA A 7 -6.82 -15.93 -27.72
CA ALA A 7 -6.78 -16.80 -26.56
C ALA A 7 -5.75 -16.21 -25.59
N TRP A 8 -6.20 -15.82 -24.40
CA TRP A 8 -5.35 -15.15 -23.44
C TRP A 8 -4.21 -16.07 -22.96
N PRO A 9 -3.01 -15.52 -22.67
CA PRO A 9 -1.91 -16.31 -22.13
C PRO A 9 -2.38 -17.05 -20.87
N LYS A 10 -2.16 -18.36 -20.83
CA LYS A 10 -2.53 -19.17 -19.65
C LYS A 10 -1.63 -18.76 -18.48
N VAL A 11 -2.18 -18.72 -17.27
CA VAL A 11 -1.39 -18.54 -16.04
C VAL A 11 -0.24 -19.56 -16.05
N GLY A 12 0.97 -19.12 -15.73
CA GLY A 12 2.18 -19.94 -15.84
C GLY A 12 2.90 -19.87 -17.19
N SER A 13 2.34 -19.21 -18.20
CA SER A 13 3.06 -18.98 -19.48
C SER A 13 4.22 -18.01 -19.26
N PRO A 14 5.40 -18.22 -19.89
CA PRO A 14 6.49 -17.25 -19.86
C PRO A 14 6.03 -15.88 -20.34
N CYS A 15 6.46 -14.80 -19.68
CA CYS A 15 6.11 -13.43 -20.06
C CYS A 15 7.35 -12.52 -19.96
N LYS A 16 7.71 -11.87 -21.07
CA LYS A 16 8.81 -10.91 -21.20
C LYS A 16 8.41 -9.84 -22.23
N PRO A 17 8.78 -8.55 -22.04
CA PRO A 17 9.58 -7.99 -20.94
C PRO A 17 8.81 -7.90 -19.61
N THR A 18 9.46 -7.49 -18.52
CA THR A 18 8.81 -7.30 -17.21
C THR A 18 8.69 -5.80 -16.89
N LEU A 19 7.57 -5.39 -16.30
CA LEU A 19 7.36 -4.04 -15.77
C LEU A 19 8.03 -3.84 -14.39
N ASN A 20 8.81 -4.82 -13.92
CA ASN A 20 9.57 -4.72 -12.68
C ASN A 20 10.71 -3.69 -12.82
N ASP A 21 10.48 -2.51 -12.25
CA ASP A 21 11.40 -1.39 -12.30
C ASP A 21 12.39 -1.44 -11.12
N LYS A 22 13.65 -1.80 -11.42
CA LYS A 22 14.74 -1.86 -10.44
C LYS A 22 15.05 -0.51 -9.81
N ALA A 23 14.84 0.60 -10.54
CA ALA A 23 15.05 1.93 -9.99
C ALA A 23 13.97 2.24 -8.94
N LEU A 24 12.70 1.90 -9.20
CA LEU A 24 11.65 2.02 -8.19
C LEU A 24 11.94 1.18 -6.96
N TYR A 25 12.41 -0.05 -7.13
CA TYR A 25 12.80 -0.92 -6.02
C TYR A 25 13.89 -0.29 -5.15
N MET A 26 15.00 0.13 -5.75
CA MET A 26 16.14 0.69 -5.01
C MET A 26 15.80 2.04 -4.34
N LEU A 27 15.08 2.93 -5.04
CA LEU A 27 14.66 4.22 -4.48
C LEU A 27 13.66 4.02 -3.33
N ALA A 28 12.73 3.08 -3.45
CA ALA A 28 11.79 2.77 -2.37
C ALA A 28 12.50 2.17 -1.14
N ALA A 29 13.47 1.27 -1.34
CA ALA A 29 14.28 0.73 -0.25
C ALA A 29 15.07 1.83 0.46
N GLN A 30 15.75 2.69 -0.31
CA GLN A 30 16.50 3.83 0.25
C GLN A 30 15.59 4.80 1.01
N LEU A 31 14.36 5.03 0.53
CA LEU A 31 13.39 5.85 1.25
C LEU A 31 12.98 5.22 2.59
N ASP A 32 12.77 3.89 2.62
CA ASP A 32 12.45 3.17 3.86
C ASP A 32 13.59 3.32 4.89
N ASP A 33 14.85 3.23 4.44
CA ASP A 33 16.04 3.44 5.29
C ASP A 33 16.14 4.87 5.83
N LEU A 34 15.96 5.88 4.97
CA LEU A 34 15.99 7.29 5.36
C LEU A 34 14.86 7.63 6.36
N GLU A 35 13.63 7.16 6.11
CA GLU A 35 12.51 7.34 7.03
C GLU A 35 12.79 6.65 8.38
N GLY A 36 13.45 5.49 8.36
CA GLY A 36 13.86 4.76 9.56
C GLY A 36 14.91 5.53 10.37
N LEU A 37 15.95 6.04 9.69
CA LEU A 37 16.99 6.85 10.30
C LEU A 37 16.44 8.14 10.91
N ARG A 38 15.58 8.86 10.16
CA ARG A 38 14.93 10.09 10.65
C ARG A 38 14.12 9.80 11.91
N LYS A 39 13.25 8.78 11.91
CA LYS A 39 12.47 8.40 13.10
C LYS A 39 13.35 8.06 14.29
N ALA A 40 14.46 7.36 14.05
CA ALA A 40 15.42 7.07 15.12
C ALA A 40 16.09 8.33 15.66
N GLN A 41 16.42 9.30 14.80
CA GLN A 41 16.93 10.61 15.23
C GLN A 41 15.88 11.42 16.01
N ASP A 42 14.64 11.49 15.53
CA ASP A 42 13.51 12.13 16.23
C ASP A 42 13.35 11.54 17.64
N ASN A 43 13.37 10.22 17.76
CA ASN A 43 13.24 9.55 19.04
C ASN A 43 14.40 9.87 20.00
N ARG A 44 15.65 9.96 19.49
CA ARG A 44 16.81 10.32 20.31
C ARG A 44 16.74 11.76 20.80
N ILE A 45 16.38 12.70 19.91
CA ILE A 45 16.21 14.11 20.28
C ILE A 45 15.10 14.24 21.32
N ARG A 46 13.96 13.57 21.11
CA ARG A 46 12.87 13.53 22.08
C ARG A 46 13.33 13.03 23.45
N ILE A 47 14.08 11.94 23.51
CA ILE A 47 14.60 11.42 24.79
C ILE A 47 15.51 12.44 25.50
N LEU A 48 16.31 13.21 24.74
CA LEU A 48 17.17 14.24 25.32
C LEU A 48 16.36 15.43 25.88
N THR A 49 15.28 15.83 25.21
CA THR A 49 14.51 17.03 25.56
C THR A 49 13.31 16.80 26.46
N THR A 50 12.77 15.57 26.53
CA THR A 50 11.65 15.25 27.42
C THR A 50 12.05 15.52 28.87
N ALA A 51 11.30 16.39 29.53
CA ALA A 51 11.46 16.76 30.94
C ALA A 51 10.29 16.28 31.82
N ASP A 52 9.19 15.87 31.19
CA ASP A 52 7.97 15.41 31.86
C ASP A 52 8.19 14.08 32.59
N VAL A 53 7.39 13.87 33.62
CA VAL A 53 7.29 12.61 34.34
C VAL A 53 6.25 11.75 33.62
N ASP A 54 6.58 10.49 33.34
CA ASP A 54 5.64 9.56 32.73
C ASP A 54 4.49 9.23 33.70
N SER A 55 3.41 8.61 33.18
CA SER A 55 2.22 8.28 33.96
C SER A 55 2.46 7.33 35.14
N ASP A 56 3.63 6.68 35.18
CA ASP A 56 4.09 5.79 36.25
C ASP A 56 5.01 6.49 37.26
N GLY A 57 5.27 7.80 37.11
CA GLY A 57 6.09 8.58 38.02
C GLY A 57 7.59 8.59 37.67
N GLU A 58 8.03 7.89 36.62
CA GLU A 58 9.43 7.86 36.22
C GLU A 58 9.80 9.00 35.25
N LYS A 59 10.97 9.62 35.47
CA LYS A 59 11.58 10.53 34.50
C LYS A 59 12.52 9.73 33.59
N ARG A 60 12.11 9.51 32.34
CA ARG A 60 12.90 8.76 31.35
C ARG A 60 13.69 9.63 30.37
N GLY A 61 13.41 10.93 30.34
CA GLY A 61 14.14 11.89 29.51
C GLY A 61 15.26 12.60 30.27
N PHE A 62 16.22 13.16 29.52
CA PHE A 62 17.38 13.85 30.09
C PHE A 62 17.10 15.33 30.43
N GLY A 63 15.94 15.87 30.04
CA GLY A 63 15.51 17.23 30.38
C GLY A 63 16.42 18.35 29.83
N LEU A 64 17.19 18.08 28.77
CA LEU A 64 18.02 19.09 28.13
C LEU A 64 17.17 20.09 27.35
N THR A 65 17.54 21.36 27.39
CA THR A 65 16.90 22.38 26.54
C THR A 65 17.37 22.26 25.09
N GLU A 66 16.59 22.82 24.17
CA GLU A 66 16.97 22.87 22.75
C GLU A 66 18.29 23.64 22.54
N ASP A 67 18.59 24.63 23.37
CA ASP A 67 19.83 25.42 23.30
C ASP A 67 21.08 24.64 23.71
N ASN A 68 20.93 23.42 24.27
CA ASN A 68 22.08 22.60 24.62
C ASN A 68 22.89 22.27 23.34
N PRO A 69 24.23 22.48 23.34
CA PRO A 69 25.06 22.22 22.15
C PRO A 69 24.90 20.81 21.58
N THR A 70 24.65 19.80 22.43
CA THR A 70 24.43 18.42 22.00
C THR A 70 23.11 18.28 21.23
N VAL A 71 22.05 18.93 21.72
CA VAL A 71 20.73 18.91 21.08
C VAL A 71 20.77 19.67 19.75
N GLN A 72 21.41 20.84 19.72
CA GLN A 72 21.62 21.62 18.49
C GLN A 72 22.38 20.83 17.42
N ASN A 73 23.45 20.11 17.79
CA ASN A 73 24.20 19.28 16.85
C ASN A 73 23.32 18.17 16.25
N LEU A 74 22.48 17.53 17.06
CA LEU A 74 21.57 16.46 16.59
C LEU A 74 20.44 17.01 15.71
N LEU A 75 19.91 18.19 16.03
CA LEU A 75 18.93 18.90 15.20
C LEU A 75 19.52 19.23 13.82
N ALA A 76 20.75 19.75 13.77
CA ALA A 76 21.43 20.04 12.51
C ALA A 76 21.64 18.79 11.64
N LEU A 77 22.06 17.67 12.25
CA LEU A 77 22.18 16.39 11.55
C LEU A 77 20.82 15.87 11.05
N GLN A 78 19.77 16.01 11.86
CA GLN A 78 18.42 15.62 11.50
C GLN A 78 17.90 16.42 10.30
N ASP A 79 18.18 17.72 10.24
CA ASP A 79 17.77 18.55 9.12
C ASP A 79 18.47 18.13 7.81
N GLY A 80 19.73 17.69 7.90
CA GLY A 80 20.41 17.01 6.80
C GLY A 80 19.66 15.76 6.33
N THR A 81 19.25 14.89 7.26
CA THR A 81 18.47 13.68 6.94
C THR A 81 17.12 14.02 6.30
N LYS A 82 16.39 15.04 6.80
CA LYS A 82 15.10 15.47 6.24
C LYS A 82 15.24 15.95 4.79
N LYS A 83 16.33 16.67 4.46
CA LYS A 83 16.62 17.09 3.08
C LYS A 83 16.88 15.90 2.17
N LEU A 84 17.70 14.93 2.61
CA LEU A 84 17.96 13.70 1.86
C LEU A 84 16.69 12.86 1.66
N GLU A 85 15.83 12.73 2.68
CA GLU A 85 14.53 12.07 2.58
C GLU A 85 13.65 12.76 1.51
N HIS A 86 13.59 14.09 1.54
CA HIS A 86 12.82 14.87 0.57
C HIS A 86 13.34 14.70 -0.86
N GLU A 87 14.65 14.79 -1.07
CA GLU A 87 15.27 14.57 -2.38
C GLU A 87 14.99 13.16 -2.91
N ASN A 88 15.06 12.14 -2.04
CA ASN A 88 14.75 10.77 -2.40
C ASN A 88 13.28 10.60 -2.81
N ILE A 89 12.35 11.22 -2.09
CA ILE A 89 10.93 11.26 -2.47
C ILE A 89 10.76 11.84 -3.88
N LEU A 90 11.42 12.96 -4.20
CA LEU A 90 11.35 13.57 -5.52
C LEU A 90 11.89 12.65 -6.62
N GLN A 91 13.00 11.95 -6.37
CA GLN A 91 13.56 10.99 -7.33
C GLN A 91 12.64 9.79 -7.54
N LEU A 92 12.07 9.24 -6.46
CA LEU A 92 11.10 8.14 -6.52
C LEU A 92 9.87 8.53 -7.33
N GLN A 93 9.34 9.74 -7.13
CA GLN A 93 8.21 10.28 -7.88
C GLN A 93 8.55 10.47 -9.36
N ARG A 94 9.73 11.00 -9.68
CA ARG A 94 10.21 11.14 -11.08
C ARG A 94 10.36 9.79 -11.77
N ALA A 95 10.88 8.78 -11.07
CA ALA A 95 10.96 7.42 -11.59
C ALA A 95 9.55 6.84 -11.83
N MET A 96 8.62 7.04 -10.90
CA MET A 96 7.24 6.58 -11.07
C MET A 96 6.57 7.21 -12.30
N ARG A 97 6.78 8.50 -12.56
CA ARG A 97 6.21 9.17 -13.76
C ARG A 97 6.69 8.58 -15.08
N LYS A 98 7.87 7.94 -15.11
CA LYS A 98 8.42 7.26 -16.29
C LYS A 98 7.90 5.83 -16.45
N ASN A 99 7.34 5.25 -15.39
CA ASN A 99 6.84 3.89 -15.42
C ASN A 99 5.54 3.81 -16.24
N PRO A 100 5.38 2.83 -17.13
CA PRO A 100 4.18 2.68 -17.99
C PRO A 100 2.85 2.66 -17.22
N LEU A 101 2.83 2.15 -15.98
CA LEU A 101 1.62 2.09 -15.16
C LEU A 101 1.15 3.46 -14.66
N TRP A 102 1.98 4.50 -14.78
CA TRP A 102 1.61 5.85 -14.40
C TRP A 102 0.46 6.41 -15.24
N ASP A 103 0.38 6.04 -16.52
CA ASP A 103 -0.68 6.50 -17.41
C ASP A 103 -2.06 6.03 -16.98
N TRP A 104 -2.15 4.82 -16.41
CA TRP A 104 -3.36 4.33 -15.76
C TRP A 104 -3.57 4.99 -14.39
N ALA A 105 -2.52 5.10 -13.58
CA ALA A 105 -2.65 5.58 -12.20
C ALA A 105 -3.07 7.06 -12.12
N LYS A 106 -2.58 7.91 -13.02
CA LYS A 106 -2.90 9.35 -13.03
C LYS A 106 -4.39 9.64 -13.29
N THR A 107 -5.12 8.70 -13.91
CA THR A 107 -6.57 8.84 -14.12
C THR A 107 -7.37 8.49 -12.86
N GLN A 108 -6.74 7.88 -11.86
CA GLN A 108 -7.38 7.45 -10.62
C GLN A 108 -7.20 8.51 -9.54
N LYS A 109 -8.30 9.16 -9.14
CA LYS A 109 -8.28 10.12 -8.04
C LYS A 109 -7.93 9.39 -6.72
N GLY A 110 -6.86 9.84 -6.06
CA GLY A 110 -6.39 9.30 -4.78
C GLY A 110 -5.17 8.39 -4.86
N ILE A 111 -4.71 8.01 -6.04
CA ILE A 111 -3.44 7.27 -6.20
C ILE A 111 -2.29 8.28 -6.31
N GLY A 112 -1.39 8.27 -5.31
CA GLY A 112 -0.20 9.13 -5.30
C GLY A 112 1.02 8.42 -5.89
N GLU A 113 1.91 9.18 -6.53
CA GLU A 113 3.15 8.67 -7.13
C GLU A 113 4.00 7.92 -6.11
N LYS A 114 4.24 8.51 -4.93
CA LYS A 114 5.05 7.90 -3.87
C LYS A 114 4.46 6.58 -3.37
N THR A 115 3.15 6.54 -3.16
CA THR A 115 2.49 5.36 -2.59
C THR A 115 2.39 4.23 -3.61
N LEU A 116 2.11 4.56 -4.88
CA LEU A 116 2.12 3.59 -5.97
C LEU A 116 3.53 3.04 -6.22
N ALA A 117 4.55 3.89 -6.26
CA ALA A 117 5.93 3.49 -6.43
C ALA A 117 6.38 2.48 -5.36
N ARG A 118 6.05 2.74 -4.09
CA ARG A 118 6.35 1.80 -2.99
C ARG A 118 5.52 0.52 -3.06
N LEU A 119 4.31 0.55 -3.62
CA LEU A 119 3.55 -0.68 -3.86
C LEU A 119 4.22 -1.51 -4.97
N LEU A 120 4.55 -0.90 -6.11
CA LEU A 120 5.22 -1.58 -7.23
C LEU A 120 6.59 -2.12 -6.82
N ALA A 121 7.38 -1.38 -6.06
CA ALA A 121 8.62 -1.88 -5.46
C ALA A 121 8.40 -3.13 -4.60
N ALA A 122 7.27 -3.22 -3.89
CA ALA A 122 6.97 -4.35 -3.01
C ALA A 122 6.38 -5.57 -3.75
N ILE A 123 5.67 -5.39 -4.86
CA ILE A 123 5.01 -6.48 -5.59
C ILE A 123 5.73 -6.88 -6.89
N GLY A 124 6.65 -6.04 -7.36
CA GLY A 124 7.25 -6.11 -8.69
C GLY A 124 6.22 -5.83 -9.77
N ASP A 125 6.21 -6.69 -10.78
CA ASP A 125 5.23 -6.65 -11.86
C ASP A 125 3.85 -7.14 -11.36
N PRO A 126 2.78 -6.35 -11.54
CA PRO A 126 1.44 -6.80 -11.17
C PRO A 126 0.94 -7.99 -11.98
N TYR A 127 1.37 -8.18 -13.23
CA TYR A 127 0.92 -9.23 -14.16
C TYR A 127 1.90 -10.41 -14.28
N VAL A 128 3.18 -10.20 -13.97
CA VAL A 128 4.20 -11.25 -14.03
C VAL A 128 4.64 -11.69 -12.64
N ASN A 129 4.74 -13.00 -12.40
CA ASN A 129 5.37 -13.55 -11.21
C ASN A 129 6.89 -13.40 -11.35
N GLY A 130 7.49 -12.50 -10.56
CA GLY A 130 8.91 -12.18 -10.66
C GLY A 130 9.86 -13.35 -10.42
N SER A 131 9.47 -14.37 -9.64
CA SER A 131 10.32 -15.54 -9.37
C SER A 131 10.36 -16.53 -10.53
N GLU A 132 9.24 -16.69 -11.22
CA GLU A 132 9.06 -17.68 -12.29
C GLU A 132 9.14 -17.05 -13.69
N GLN A 133 9.04 -15.72 -13.77
CA GLN A 133 8.88 -14.96 -15.02
C GLN A 133 7.68 -15.46 -15.85
N THR A 134 6.60 -15.80 -15.15
CA THR A 134 5.37 -16.33 -15.74
C THR A 134 4.19 -15.40 -15.50
N VAL A 135 3.16 -15.50 -16.34
CA VAL A 135 1.89 -14.80 -16.12
C VAL A 135 1.28 -15.25 -14.79
N ARG A 136 1.02 -14.29 -13.89
CA ARG A 136 0.34 -14.54 -12.62
C ARG A 136 -1.15 -14.26 -12.74
N SER A 137 -1.96 -15.01 -12.01
CA SER A 137 -3.38 -14.67 -11.82
C SER A 137 -3.57 -13.54 -10.81
N VAL A 138 -4.73 -12.88 -10.88
CA VAL A 138 -5.16 -11.90 -9.87
C VAL A 138 -5.22 -12.54 -8.47
N SER A 139 -5.65 -13.80 -8.38
CA SER A 139 -5.71 -14.54 -7.10
C SER A 139 -4.33 -14.76 -6.49
N GLN A 140 -3.30 -15.04 -7.30
CA GLN A 140 -1.90 -15.10 -6.84
C GLN A 140 -1.41 -13.73 -6.35
N LEU A 141 -1.82 -12.63 -6.99
CA LEU A 141 -1.54 -11.27 -6.50
C LEU A 141 -2.21 -10.98 -5.17
N TRP A 142 -3.48 -11.34 -5.01
CA TRP A 142 -4.17 -11.24 -3.73
C TRP A 142 -3.53 -12.12 -2.66
N ALA A 143 -3.09 -13.34 -3.00
CA ALA A 143 -2.42 -14.23 -2.06
C ALA A 143 -1.11 -13.63 -1.56
N TYR A 144 -0.26 -13.13 -2.48
CA TYR A 144 0.99 -12.45 -2.16
C TYR A 144 0.78 -11.22 -1.25
N CYS A 145 -0.31 -10.47 -1.47
CA CYS A 145 -0.69 -9.32 -0.64
C CYS A 145 -1.50 -9.70 0.62
N GLY A 146 -1.64 -10.99 0.98
CA GLY A 146 -2.34 -11.43 2.19
C GLY A 146 -3.86 -11.13 2.18
N LEU A 147 -4.44 -11.08 0.98
CA LEU A 147 -5.87 -10.86 0.70
C LEU A 147 -6.61 -12.14 0.25
N HIS A 148 -5.92 -13.28 0.22
CA HIS A 148 -6.56 -14.57 -0.02
C HIS A 148 -7.46 -14.98 1.16
N THR A 149 -8.36 -15.91 0.88
CA THR A 149 -9.22 -16.57 1.86
C THR A 149 -8.76 -18.02 2.01
N ILE A 150 -8.91 -18.57 3.20
CA ILE A 150 -8.60 -19.95 3.54
C ILE A 150 -9.90 -20.66 3.95
N PRO A 151 -9.99 -21.99 3.77
CA PRO A 151 -11.13 -22.76 4.27
C PRO A 151 -11.34 -22.53 5.77
N ASN A 152 -12.60 -22.40 6.20
CA ASN A 152 -12.91 -22.33 7.62
C ASN A 152 -12.77 -23.74 8.24
N PRO A 153 -11.93 -23.93 9.28
CA PRO A 153 -11.77 -25.23 9.92
C PRO A 153 -13.08 -25.80 10.47
N ASP A 154 -13.98 -24.93 10.92
CA ASP A 154 -15.27 -25.30 11.52
C ASP A 154 -16.37 -25.55 10.47
N GLY A 155 -16.03 -25.54 9.17
CA GLY A 155 -16.98 -25.56 8.07
C GLY A 155 -17.61 -24.18 7.78
N GLY A 156 -18.29 -24.06 6.64
CA GLY A 156 -18.93 -22.80 6.22
C GLY A 156 -18.08 -21.93 5.29
N GLU A 157 -18.31 -20.61 5.32
CA GLU A 157 -17.68 -19.66 4.39
C GLU A 157 -16.16 -19.55 4.60
N ASN A 158 -15.41 -19.39 3.50
CA ASN A 158 -13.96 -19.20 3.58
C ASN A 158 -13.61 -17.93 4.38
N MET A 159 -12.71 -18.08 5.35
CA MET A 159 -12.27 -16.99 6.21
C MET A 159 -11.08 -16.23 5.61
N ALA A 160 -10.89 -14.97 6.02
CA ALA A 160 -9.71 -14.20 5.63
C ALA A 160 -8.44 -14.77 6.28
N ALA A 161 -7.35 -14.85 5.51
CA ALA A 161 -6.05 -15.23 6.05
C ALA A 161 -5.61 -14.27 7.18
N ARG A 162 -5.33 -14.84 8.36
CA ARG A 162 -4.93 -14.11 9.58
C ARG A 162 -3.60 -14.63 10.09
N ARG A 163 -2.84 -13.76 10.76
CA ARG A 163 -1.61 -14.19 11.47
C ARG A 163 -1.99 -15.08 12.64
N MET A 164 -1.21 -16.13 12.85
CA MET A 164 -1.37 -17.04 13.99
C MET A 164 -0.08 -17.03 14.81
N LYS A 165 -0.22 -17.11 16.14
CA LYS A 165 0.94 -17.11 17.05
C LYS A 165 1.83 -18.30 16.74
N GLY A 166 3.13 -18.07 16.58
CA GLY A 166 4.11 -19.12 16.28
C GLY A 166 4.17 -19.57 14.81
N MET A 167 3.33 -19.03 13.92
CA MET A 167 3.35 -19.39 12.50
C MET A 167 3.77 -18.19 11.64
N GLN A 168 4.78 -18.41 10.79
CA GLN A 168 5.20 -17.41 9.81
C GLN A 168 4.11 -17.24 8.74
N ALA A 169 3.76 -15.98 8.44
CA ALA A 169 2.84 -15.66 7.36
C ALA A 169 3.50 -15.91 5.99
N ASN A 170 2.76 -16.51 5.06
CA ASN A 170 3.23 -16.78 3.69
C ASN A 170 2.92 -15.65 2.70
N TRP A 171 2.70 -14.43 3.18
CA TRP A 171 2.40 -13.25 2.35
C TRP A 171 3.30 -12.06 2.71
N SER A 172 3.46 -11.13 1.76
CA SER A 172 4.20 -9.88 1.96
C SER A 172 3.37 -8.90 2.78
N THR A 173 3.80 -8.66 4.02
CA THR A 173 3.17 -7.66 4.89
C THR A 173 3.39 -6.24 4.35
N VAL A 174 4.56 -5.98 3.77
CA VAL A 174 4.86 -4.69 3.15
C VAL A 174 3.86 -4.42 2.02
N ALA A 175 3.70 -5.35 1.07
CA ALA A 175 2.74 -5.20 -0.03
C ALA A 175 1.30 -4.99 0.46
N LYS A 176 0.87 -5.77 1.46
CA LYS A 176 -0.46 -5.63 2.09
C LYS A 176 -0.66 -4.22 2.66
N THR A 177 0.31 -3.72 3.42
CA THR A 177 0.26 -2.40 4.04
C THR A 177 0.29 -1.29 2.98
N ARG A 178 1.12 -1.39 1.94
CA ARG A 178 1.15 -0.40 0.84
C ARG A 178 -0.19 -0.35 0.09
N ALA A 179 -0.79 -1.51 -0.21
CA ALA A 179 -2.11 -1.57 -0.82
C ALA A 179 -3.20 -0.94 0.07
N TYR A 180 -3.11 -1.13 1.40
CA TYR A 180 -4.04 -0.52 2.36
C TYR A 180 -3.93 1.02 2.36
N LEU A 181 -2.70 1.56 2.36
CA LEU A 181 -2.48 3.02 2.34
C LEU A 181 -3.03 3.67 1.07
N ILE A 182 -2.90 3.00 -0.09
CA ILE A 182 -3.53 3.50 -1.33
C ILE A 182 -5.06 3.41 -1.23
N ALA A 183 -5.60 2.29 -0.74
CA ALA A 183 -7.04 2.15 -0.53
C ALA A 183 -7.59 3.23 0.40
N GLU A 184 -6.85 3.62 1.44
CA GLU A 184 -7.25 4.68 2.36
C GLU A 184 -7.29 6.04 1.64
N ALA A 185 -6.29 6.34 0.81
CA ALA A 185 -6.25 7.55 -0.01
C ALA A 185 -7.39 7.60 -1.06
N LEU A 186 -7.76 6.45 -1.63
CA LEU A 186 -8.93 6.33 -2.51
C LEU A 186 -10.22 6.70 -1.76
N VAL A 187 -10.43 6.21 -0.54
CA VAL A 187 -11.60 6.58 0.27
C VAL A 187 -11.59 8.07 0.61
N LYS A 188 -10.45 8.59 1.11
CA LYS A 188 -10.31 10.02 1.49
C LYS A 188 -10.57 10.96 0.33
N SER A 189 -10.20 10.58 -0.90
CA SER A 189 -10.40 11.41 -2.09
C SER A 189 -11.74 11.16 -2.80
N GLY A 190 -12.33 9.98 -2.57
CA GLY A 190 -13.49 9.47 -3.31
C GLY A 190 -14.82 9.46 -2.55
N VAL A 191 -14.82 9.72 -1.24
CA VAL A 191 -16.04 9.76 -0.42
C VAL A 191 -16.19 11.12 0.27
N ARG A 192 -17.40 11.66 0.26
CA ARG A 192 -17.76 12.90 0.96
C ARG A 192 -19.00 12.69 1.81
N LYS A 193 -19.28 13.66 2.67
CA LYS A 193 -20.53 13.74 3.43
C LYS A 193 -21.32 14.94 2.96
N ASP A 194 -22.63 14.80 2.90
CA ASP A 194 -23.54 15.92 2.71
C ASP A 194 -23.82 16.65 4.04
N GLU A 195 -24.72 17.63 4.01
CA GLU A 195 -25.13 18.43 5.17
C GLU A 195 -25.79 17.57 6.27
N ASN A 196 -26.40 16.44 5.90
CA ASN A 196 -27.05 15.51 6.81
C ASN A 196 -26.05 14.47 7.38
N GLY A 197 -24.80 14.49 6.93
CA GLY A 197 -23.76 13.54 7.33
C GLY A 197 -23.77 12.23 6.53
N GLU A 198 -24.65 12.10 5.54
CA GLU A 198 -24.77 10.94 4.66
C GLU A 198 -23.64 10.89 3.65
N ARG A 199 -23.13 9.68 3.41
CA ARG A 199 -21.95 9.50 2.55
C ARG A 199 -22.36 9.36 1.10
N TYR A 200 -21.69 10.10 0.22
CA TYR A 200 -21.81 9.95 -1.23
C TYR A 200 -20.45 9.78 -1.89
N ALA A 201 -20.45 9.13 -3.05
CA ALA A 201 -19.25 8.84 -3.81
C ALA A 201 -18.94 9.92 -4.86
N LEU A 202 -17.66 10.24 -5.01
CA LEU A 202 -17.11 11.05 -6.10
C LEU A 202 -16.38 10.19 -7.15
N THR A 203 -16.13 8.91 -6.86
CA THR A 203 -15.31 8.01 -7.68
C THR A 203 -15.87 6.59 -7.62
N GLU A 204 -15.52 5.75 -8.60
CA GLU A 204 -15.90 4.32 -8.60
C GLU A 204 -15.42 3.59 -7.33
N TYR A 205 -14.21 3.88 -6.88
CA TYR A 205 -13.67 3.33 -5.63
C TYR A 205 -14.43 3.79 -4.39
N GLY A 206 -14.85 5.06 -4.36
CA GLY A 206 -15.71 5.59 -3.31
C GLY A 206 -17.07 4.91 -3.27
N GLN A 207 -17.67 4.68 -4.44
CA GLN A 207 -18.96 4.00 -4.56
C GLN A 207 -18.86 2.56 -4.07
N LEU A 208 -17.86 1.81 -4.52
CA LEU A 208 -17.61 0.44 -4.08
C LEU A 208 -17.44 0.35 -2.55
N TYR A 209 -16.79 1.33 -1.94
CA TYR A 209 -16.62 1.39 -0.49
C TYR A 209 -17.97 1.61 0.22
N ILE A 210 -18.81 2.53 -0.26
CA ILE A 210 -20.15 2.79 0.31
C ILE A 210 -21.05 1.56 0.13
N ASP A 211 -21.14 1.02 -1.09
CA ASP A 211 -21.94 -0.16 -1.41
C ASP A 211 -21.58 -1.34 -0.51
N ARG A 212 -20.27 -1.55 -0.29
CA ARG A 212 -19.82 -2.65 0.56
C ARG A 212 -20.24 -2.43 2.00
N ARG A 213 -20.10 -1.21 2.55
CA ARG A 213 -20.55 -0.94 3.93
C ARG A 213 -22.06 -1.11 4.10
N ASN A 214 -22.85 -0.70 3.11
CA ASN A 214 -24.30 -0.89 3.10
C ASN A 214 -24.66 -2.38 3.04
N THR A 215 -23.97 -3.15 2.19
CA THR A 215 -24.12 -4.61 2.13
C THR A 215 -23.81 -5.25 3.48
N THR A 216 -22.69 -4.89 4.10
CA THR A 216 -22.28 -5.45 5.39
C THR A 216 -23.27 -5.11 6.50
N ALA A 217 -23.89 -3.93 6.47
CA ALA A 217 -24.91 -3.56 7.45
C ALA A 217 -26.17 -4.45 7.36
N ILE A 218 -26.47 -4.98 6.17
CA ILE A 218 -27.60 -5.90 5.94
C ILE A 218 -27.20 -7.34 6.27
N THR A 219 -26.03 -7.80 5.80
CA THR A 219 -25.62 -9.21 5.92
C THR A 219 -25.01 -9.54 7.28
N HIS A 220 -24.43 -8.56 7.96
CA HIS A 220 -23.78 -8.68 9.27
C HIS A 220 -24.19 -7.54 10.20
N PRO A 221 -25.48 -7.47 10.61
CA PRO A 221 -25.96 -6.41 11.51
C PRO A 221 -25.28 -6.44 12.88
N GLU A 222 -24.69 -7.57 13.29
CA GLU A 222 -23.93 -7.75 14.52
C GLU A 222 -22.52 -7.14 14.47
N TRP A 223 -22.02 -6.75 13.28
CA TRP A 223 -20.68 -6.21 13.13
C TRP A 223 -20.55 -4.76 13.59
N THR A 224 -19.51 -4.50 14.37
CA THR A 224 -19.14 -3.14 14.75
C THR A 224 -18.81 -2.28 13.52
N PRO A 225 -18.89 -0.94 13.63
CA PRO A 225 -18.45 -0.04 12.56
C PRO A 225 -17.01 -0.30 12.10
N GLY A 226 -16.13 -0.75 13.01
CA GLY A 226 -14.76 -1.14 12.70
C GLY A 226 -14.66 -2.40 11.84
N HIS A 227 -15.50 -3.41 12.08
CA HIS A 227 -15.56 -4.60 11.22
C HIS A 227 -16.07 -4.26 9.82
N SER A 228 -17.15 -3.47 9.72
CA SER A 228 -17.67 -2.96 8.44
C SER A 228 -16.61 -2.17 7.66
N GLN A 229 -15.84 -1.31 8.34
CA GLN A 229 -14.73 -0.58 7.75
C GLN A 229 -13.66 -1.53 7.18
N ASN A 230 -13.22 -2.51 7.96
CA ASN A 230 -12.15 -3.43 7.57
C ASN A 230 -12.55 -4.31 6.39
N ASP A 231 -13.80 -4.77 6.35
CA ASP A 231 -14.34 -5.54 5.22
C ASP A 231 -14.42 -4.69 3.94
N ALA A 232 -14.95 -3.46 4.01
CA ALA A 232 -14.98 -2.54 2.88
C ALA A 232 -13.56 -2.23 2.36
N MET A 233 -12.61 -1.97 3.26
CA MET A 233 -11.21 -1.74 2.90
C MET A 233 -10.59 -2.96 2.22
N ARG A 234 -10.88 -4.18 2.69
CA ARG A 234 -10.39 -5.42 2.09
C ARG A 234 -10.89 -5.59 0.65
N ILE A 235 -12.18 -5.34 0.40
CA ILE A 235 -12.76 -5.40 -0.95
C ILE A 235 -12.15 -4.31 -1.85
N LEU A 236 -11.94 -3.11 -1.31
CA LEU A 236 -11.32 -2.01 -2.02
C LEU A 236 -9.89 -2.34 -2.47
N MET A 237 -9.08 -2.89 -1.56
CA MET A 237 -7.73 -3.37 -1.87
C MET A 237 -7.72 -4.44 -2.96
N LYS A 238 -8.67 -5.39 -2.93
CA LYS A 238 -8.80 -6.40 -3.99
C LYS A 238 -9.15 -5.78 -5.35
N ARG A 239 -10.09 -4.83 -5.39
CA ARG A 239 -10.47 -4.09 -6.61
C ARG A 239 -9.29 -3.28 -7.15
N LEU A 240 -8.55 -2.59 -6.28
CA LEU A 240 -7.33 -1.86 -6.64
C LEU A 240 -6.31 -2.77 -7.31
N LEU A 241 -5.93 -3.88 -6.65
CA LEU A 241 -4.92 -4.81 -7.19
C LEU A 241 -5.38 -5.49 -8.48
N ARG A 242 -6.68 -5.78 -8.64
CA ARG A 242 -7.20 -6.32 -9.91
C ARG A 242 -7.10 -5.29 -11.03
N ASN A 243 -7.45 -4.03 -10.78
CA ASN A 243 -7.39 -2.99 -11.80
C ASN A 243 -5.92 -2.70 -12.19
N LEU A 244 -5.01 -2.70 -11.21
CA LEU A 244 -3.57 -2.60 -11.45
C LEU A 244 -3.04 -3.79 -12.27
N TRP A 245 -3.46 -5.02 -11.93
CA TRP A 245 -3.14 -6.23 -12.71
C TRP A 245 -3.61 -6.12 -14.16
N ARG A 246 -4.84 -5.62 -14.39
CA ARG A 246 -5.39 -5.42 -15.74
C ARG A 246 -4.60 -4.36 -16.51
N ALA A 247 -4.26 -3.25 -15.87
CA ALA A 247 -3.45 -2.21 -16.48
C ALA A 247 -2.07 -2.75 -16.89
N ALA A 248 -1.43 -3.55 -16.04
CA ALA A 248 -0.15 -4.20 -16.37
C ALA A 248 -0.30 -5.18 -17.54
N ARG A 249 -1.31 -6.05 -17.51
CA ARG A 249 -1.62 -6.98 -18.61
C ARG A 249 -1.78 -6.23 -19.92
N ASP A 250 -2.59 -5.18 -19.94
CA ASP A 250 -2.90 -4.45 -21.16
C ASP A 250 -1.66 -3.75 -21.75
N ILE A 251 -0.63 -3.47 -20.93
CA ILE A 251 0.67 -2.96 -21.38
C ILE A 251 1.50 -4.09 -22.00
N HIS A 252 1.66 -5.22 -21.30
CA HIS A 252 2.36 -6.39 -21.83
C HIS A 252 1.79 -6.85 -23.18
N GLU A 253 0.46 -6.91 -23.29
CA GLU A 253 -0.21 -7.36 -24.51
C GLU A 253 -0.11 -6.37 -25.69
N ARG A 254 0.22 -5.09 -25.43
CA ARG A 254 0.51 -4.10 -26.48
C ARG A 254 1.96 -4.16 -26.95
N GLU A 255 2.88 -4.56 -26.07
CA GLU A 255 4.31 -4.70 -26.42
C GLU A 255 4.60 -5.99 -27.20
N ASP A 256 3.74 -7.01 -27.05
CA ASP A 256 3.77 -8.25 -27.85
C ASP A 256 3.20 -8.09 -29.29
N GLN A 257 2.69 -6.91 -29.65
CA GLN A 257 2.13 -6.58 -30.97
C GLN A 257 3.07 -5.70 -31.79
#